data_AF-A0A2E6AWD3-F1
#
_entry.id   AF-A0A2E6AWD3-F1
#
_cell.length_a   1.000
_cell.length_b   1.000
_cell.length_c   1.000
_cell.angle_alpha   90.00
_cell.angle_beta   90.00
_cell.angle_gamma   90.00
#
_symmetry.space_group_name_H-M   'P 1'
#
loop_
_entity.id
_entity.type
_entity.pdbx_description
1 polymer ?
#
loop_
_entity_poly.entity_id
_entity_poly.type
_entity_poly.pdbx_seq_one_letter_code
_entity_poly.pdbx_strand_id
1 'polypeptide(L)'
;MESKCIRKMTRQEIKDYIFCIQDYFKNCIDSGIEVDTILDNSTILDEFEDYLPESEYPIFVITILNGFKTESIIANILDCIELKKVIYESN
;
A
#
# COMPACT_ATOMS: atom_id res chain seq x y z
N MET A 1 15.65 -0.15 1.53
CA MET A 1 14.75 0.08 2.67
C MET A 1 14.53 -1.26 3.33
N GLU A 2 14.89 -1.42 4.61
CA GLU A 2 14.54 -2.64 5.36
C GLU A 2 13.01 -2.78 5.38
N SER A 3 12.50 -3.99 5.15
CA SER A 3 11.08 -4.33 5.18
C SER A 3 10.43 -3.72 6.41
N LYS A 4 9.63 -2.66 6.20
CA LYS A 4 8.83 -2.05 7.26
C LYS A 4 7.66 -2.98 7.51
N CYS A 5 7.79 -3.82 8.53
CA CYS A 5 6.83 -4.90 8.77
C CYS A 5 5.43 -4.35 9.11
N ILE A 6 4.52 -4.30 8.12
CA ILE A 6 3.10 -3.90 8.24
C ILE A 6 2.41 -4.60 9.43
N ARG A 7 2.83 -5.83 9.77
CA ARG A 7 2.33 -6.57 10.93
C ARG A 7 2.41 -5.79 12.24
N LYS A 8 3.49 -5.02 12.46
CA LYS A 8 3.71 -4.31 13.73
C LYS A 8 3.12 -2.91 13.76
N MET A 9 2.59 -2.42 12.64
CA MET A 9 2.06 -1.07 12.53
C MET A 9 0.61 -0.99 13.04
N THR A 10 0.28 0.09 13.72
CA THR A 10 -1.10 0.49 14.01
C THR A 10 -1.83 0.91 12.74
N ARG A 11 -3.17 1.00 12.80
CA ARG A 11 -3.99 1.50 11.68
C ARG A 11 -3.52 2.84 11.14
N GLN A 12 -3.18 3.75 12.06
CA GLN A 12 -2.74 5.10 11.70
C GLN A 12 -1.37 5.06 11.03
N GLU A 13 -0.44 4.26 11.52
CA GLU A 13 0.88 4.09 10.89
C GLU A 13 0.77 3.46 9.49
N ILE A 14 -0.13 2.51 9.27
CA ILE A 14 -0.38 1.94 7.93
C ILE A 14 -0.96 3.01 7.01
N LYS A 15 -1.92 3.81 7.50
CA LYS A 15 -2.50 4.92 6.73
C LYS A 15 -1.45 5.94 6.31
N ASP A 16 -0.62 6.37 7.26
CA ASP A 16 0.45 7.34 7.00
C ASP A 16 1.49 6.75 6.05
N TYR A 17 1.77 5.45 6.17
CA TYR A 17 2.66 4.75 5.27
C TYR A 17 2.11 4.67 3.84
N ILE A 18 0.82 4.36 3.64
CA ILE A 18 0.14 4.42 2.34
C ILE A 18 0.29 5.83 1.72
N PHE A 19 0.12 6.88 2.51
CA PHE A 19 0.31 8.26 2.03
C PHE A 19 1.76 8.57 1.67
N CYS A 20 2.73 8.10 2.46
CA CYS A 20 4.15 8.22 2.10
C CYS A 20 4.47 7.52 0.78
N ILE A 21 3.88 6.35 0.54
CA ILE A 21 4.05 5.61 -0.72
C ILE A 21 3.45 6.42 -1.87
N GLN A 22 2.21 6.91 -1.72
CA GLN A 22 1.57 7.78 -2.73
C GLN A 22 2.43 9.00 -3.08
N ASP A 23 2.96 9.69 -2.06
CA ASP A 23 3.79 10.87 -2.27
C ASP A 23 5.12 10.50 -2.95
N TYR A 24 5.71 9.33 -2.64
CA TYR A 24 6.89 8.81 -3.34
C TYR A 24 6.61 8.57 -4.83
N PHE A 25 5.56 7.81 -5.16
CA PHE A 25 5.20 7.54 -6.56
C PHE A 25 4.88 8.83 -7.32
N LYS A 26 4.15 9.74 -6.69
CA LYS A 26 3.85 11.05 -7.26
C LYS A 26 5.12 11.84 -7.58
N ASN A 27 6.08 11.90 -6.64
CA ASN A 27 7.34 12.61 -6.85
C ASN A 27 8.17 11.99 -7.98
N CYS A 28 8.19 10.66 -8.11
CA CYS A 28 8.87 9.97 -9.20
C CYS A 28 8.22 10.29 -10.56
N ILE A 29 6.89 10.22 -10.65
CA ILE A 29 6.13 10.53 -11.86
C ILE A 29 6.30 12.00 -12.24
N ASP A 30 6.19 12.92 -11.28
CA ASP A 30 6.38 14.35 -11.48
C ASP A 30 7.83 14.69 -11.91
N SER A 31 8.80 13.83 -11.57
CA SER A 31 10.21 13.92 -12.02
C SER A 31 10.44 13.31 -13.41
N GLY A 32 9.40 12.80 -14.06
CA GLY A 32 9.47 12.20 -15.41
C GLY A 32 9.91 10.74 -15.44
N ILE A 33 9.87 10.02 -14.31
CA ILE A 33 10.14 8.58 -14.27
C ILE A 33 8.89 7.83 -14.73
N GLU A 34 9.05 6.89 -15.66
CA GLU A 34 7.96 6.05 -16.15
C GLU A 34 7.44 5.12 -15.07
N VAL A 35 6.12 4.92 -15.02
CA VAL A 35 5.46 4.06 -14.02
C VAL A 35 6.04 2.65 -14.04
N ASP A 36 6.20 2.05 -15.21
CA ASP A 36 6.78 0.70 -15.36
C ASP A 36 8.18 0.63 -14.77
N THR A 37 9.01 1.67 -14.97
CA THR A 37 10.34 1.74 -14.35
C THR A 37 10.26 1.80 -12.82
N ILE A 38 9.27 2.49 -12.25
CA ILE A 38 9.12 2.54 -10.79
C ILE A 38 8.67 1.18 -10.26
N LEU A 39 7.69 0.55 -10.92
CA LEU A 39 7.16 -0.75 -10.51
C LEU A 39 8.21 -1.86 -10.63
N ASP A 40 8.97 -1.92 -11.73
CA ASP A 40 10.02 -2.92 -11.94
C ASP A 40 11.18 -2.80 -10.92
N ASN A 41 11.38 -1.59 -10.37
CA ASN A 41 12.50 -1.30 -9.46
C ASN A 41 12.08 -1.12 -7.99
N SER A 42 10.81 -1.35 -7.63
CA SER A 42 10.34 -1.25 -6.25
C SER A 42 9.60 -2.52 -5.82
N THR A 43 9.91 -2.99 -4.62
CA THR A 43 9.16 -4.07 -3.95
C THR A 43 8.21 -3.52 -2.88
N ILE A 44 7.86 -2.23 -2.97
CA ILE A 44 7.08 -1.51 -1.94
C ILE A 44 5.62 -1.97 -1.96
N LEU A 45 5.10 -2.33 -3.13
CA LEU A 45 3.71 -2.78 -3.26
C LEU A 45 3.56 -4.27 -2.94
N ASP A 46 4.58 -5.08 -3.26
CA ASP A 46 4.60 -6.53 -3.06
C ASP A 46 4.27 -6.95 -1.61
N GLU A 47 4.72 -6.17 -0.62
CA GLU A 47 4.42 -6.51 0.78
C GLU A 47 2.92 -6.44 1.11
N PHE A 48 2.12 -5.71 0.32
CA PHE A 48 0.68 -5.62 0.49
C PHE A 48 -0.06 -6.81 -0.11
N GLU A 49 0.57 -7.61 -0.98
CA GLU A 49 -0.03 -8.83 -1.55
C GLU A 49 -0.40 -9.86 -0.46
N ASP A 50 0.39 -9.93 0.61
CA ASP A 50 0.13 -10.82 1.74
C ASP A 50 -1.10 -10.38 2.57
N TYR A 51 -1.48 -9.11 2.50
CA TYR A 51 -2.53 -8.51 3.32
C TYR A 51 -3.79 -8.15 2.55
N LEU A 52 -3.73 -8.05 1.22
CA LEU A 52 -4.86 -7.70 0.40
C LEU A 52 -5.39 -8.92 -0.36
N PRO A 53 -6.73 -9.09 -0.45
CA PRO A 53 -7.31 -10.04 -1.39
C PRO A 53 -6.87 -9.76 -2.84
N GLU A 54 -6.81 -10.79 -3.67
CA GLU A 54 -6.46 -10.68 -5.10
C GLU A 54 -7.35 -9.67 -5.85
N SER A 55 -8.62 -9.55 -5.46
CA SER A 55 -9.55 -8.57 -6.04
C SER A 55 -9.28 -7.12 -5.61
N GLU A 56 -8.69 -6.91 -4.43
CA GLU A 56 -8.44 -5.59 -3.85
C GLU A 56 -7.04 -5.06 -4.20
N TYR A 57 -6.09 -5.95 -4.47
CA TYR A 57 -4.72 -5.54 -4.79
C TYR A 57 -4.62 -4.63 -6.03
N PRO A 58 -5.30 -4.88 -7.17
CA PRO A 58 -5.31 -3.95 -8.30
C PRO A 58 -5.93 -2.58 -7.94
N ILE A 59 -6.95 -2.55 -7.09
CA ILE A 59 -7.59 -1.31 -6.61
C ILE A 59 -6.60 -0.51 -5.78
N PHE A 60 -5.84 -1.18 -4.90
CA PHE A 60 -4.76 -0.59 -4.13
C PHE A 60 -3.68 0.01 -5.03
N VAL A 61 -3.17 -0.74 -6.02
CA VAL A 61 -2.14 -0.25 -6.95
C VAL A 61 -2.61 1.02 -7.68
N ILE A 62 -3.82 1.01 -8.24
CA ILE A 62 -4.40 2.19 -8.91
C ILE A 62 -4.54 3.37 -7.94
N THR A 63 -4.97 3.11 -6.70
CA THR A 63 -5.12 4.11 -5.65
C THR A 63 -3.79 4.74 -5.27
N ILE A 64 -2.72 3.95 -5.21
CA ILE A 64 -1.37 4.43 -4.94
C ILE A 64 -0.87 5.30 -6.10
N LEU A 65 -0.90 4.78 -7.32
CA LEU A 65 -0.32 5.44 -8.50
C LEU A 65 -1.01 6.77 -8.82
N ASN A 66 -2.33 6.85 -8.63
CA ASN A 66 -3.09 8.08 -8.86
C ASN A 66 -3.12 9.01 -7.63
N GLY A 67 -2.57 8.59 -6.49
CA GLY A 67 -2.61 9.37 -5.25
C GLY A 67 -4.04 9.62 -4.75
N PHE A 68 -4.97 8.68 -4.95
CA PHE A 68 -6.35 8.84 -4.49
C PHE A 68 -6.40 8.74 -2.96
N LYS A 69 -6.93 9.78 -2.31
CA LYS A 69 -7.05 9.87 -0.84
C LYS A 69 -8.51 9.73 -0.37
N THR A 70 -9.36 9.09 -1.17
CA THR A 70 -10.78 8.88 -0.86
C THR A 70 -10.91 8.06 0.42
N GLU A 71 -11.56 8.64 1.44
CA GLU A 71 -11.64 8.01 2.77
C GLU A 71 -12.24 6.61 2.74
N SER A 72 -13.26 6.36 1.92
CA SER A 72 -13.90 5.04 1.81
C SER A 72 -12.97 3.97 1.24
N ILE A 73 -12.15 4.32 0.25
CA ILE A 73 -11.19 3.40 -0.38
C ILE A 73 -10.05 3.09 0.59
N ILE A 74 -9.48 4.14 1.20
CA ILE A 74 -8.40 3.98 2.19
C ILE A 74 -8.89 3.20 3.40
N ALA A 75 -10.11 3.47 3.89
CA ALA A 75 -10.70 2.71 4.98
C ALA A 75 -10.84 1.21 4.64
N ASN A 76 -11.33 0.88 3.44
CA ASN A 76 -11.47 -0.50 3.00
C ASN A 76 -10.11 -1.24 2.93
N ILE A 77 -9.08 -0.60 2.36
CA ILE A 77 -7.72 -1.14 2.31
C ILE A 77 -7.20 -1.42 3.71
N LEU A 78 -7.38 -0.46 4.64
CA LEU A 78 -6.96 -0.63 6.04
C LEU A 78 -7.74 -1.77 6.73
N ASP A 79 -9.04 -1.88 6.48
CA ASP A 79 -9.88 -2.95 7.04
C ASP A 79 -9.42 -4.33 6.57
N CYS A 80 -9.06 -4.48 5.28
CA CYS A 80 -8.51 -5.71 4.74
C CYS A 80 -7.19 -6.10 5.42
N ILE A 81 -6.29 -5.13 5.59
CA ILE A 81 -4.99 -5.36 6.23
C ILE A 81 -5.17 -5.77 7.70
N GLU A 82 -6.03 -5.07 8.44
CA GLU A 82 -6.32 -5.40 9.85
C GLU A 82 -6.96 -6.78 9.98
N LEU A 83 -7.93 -7.12 9.11
CA LEU A 83 -8.56 -8.44 9.10
C LEU A 83 -7.52 -9.55 8.89
N LYS A 84 -6.61 -9.38 7.93
CA LYS A 84 -5.53 -10.35 7.70
C LYS A 84 -4.60 -10.47 8.89
N LYS A 85 -4.23 -9.36 9.55
CA LYS A 85 -3.39 -9.41 10.75
C LYS A 85 -4.01 -10.23 11.88
N VAL A 86 -5.32 -10.06 12.12
CA VAL A 86 -6.05 -10.85 13.13
C VAL A 86 -6.02 -12.35 12.82
N ILE A 87 -6.18 -12.73 11.54
CA ILE A 87 -6.12 -14.14 11.10
C ILE A 87 -4.73 -14.75 11.34
N TYR A 88 -3.65 -13.99 11.15
CA TYR A 88 -2.27 -14.44 11.39
C TYR A 88 -1.91 -14.54 12.87
N GLU A 89 -2.50 -13.74 13.76
CA GLU A 89 -2.27 -13.82 15.21
C GLU A 89 -3.08 -14.92 15.89
N SER A 90 -4.10 -15.45 15.20
CA SER A 90 -5.00 -16.50 15.71
C SER A 90 -4.54 -17.93 15.35
N ASN A 91 -3.42 -18.09 14.64
CA ASN A 91 -2.77 -19.37 14.29
C ASN A 91 -1.38 -19.46 14.92
#